data_AF-A0A966WEZ2-F1
#
_entry.id   AF-A0A966WEZ2-F1
#
_cell.length_a   1.000
_cell.length_b   1.000
_cell.length_c   1.000
_cell.angle_alpha   90.00
_cell.angle_beta   90.00
_cell.angle_gamma   90.00
#
_symmetry.space_group_name_H-M   'P 1'
#
loop_
_entity.id
_entity.type
_entity.pdbx_description
1 polymer ?
#
loop_
_entity_poly.entity_id
_entity_poly.type
_entity_poly.pdbx_seq_one_letter_code
_entity_poly.pdbx_strand_id
1 'polypeptide(L)' 'ALGKIRGIFVAQSIKPQARVLAESRNIGWCEVDYDELRGKKSDELKLF' A
#
# COMPACT_ATOMS: atom_id res chain seq x y z
N ALA A 1 -0.98 12.07 25.68
CA ALA A 1 -2.09 11.98 24.71
C ALA A 1 -1.58 11.22 23.49
N LEU A 2 -2.29 10.17 23.04
CA LEU A 2 -2.00 9.51 21.76
C LEU A 2 -2.24 10.57 20.66
N GLY A 3 -1.20 10.88 19.86
CA GLY A 3 -1.25 11.95 18.85
C GLY A 3 -2.29 11.71 17.74
N LYS A 4 -2.32 12.54 16.70
CA LYS A 4 -3.22 12.37 15.54
C LYS A 4 -3.02 10.98 14.91
N ILE A 5 -4.01 10.10 15.08
CA ILE A 5 -4.04 8.77 14.45
C ILE A 5 -4.57 8.95 13.01
N ARG A 6 -3.87 8.37 12.03
CA ARG A 6 -4.31 8.31 10.63
C ARG A 6 -4.47 6.86 10.22
N GLY A 7 -5.62 6.51 9.65
CA GLY A 7 -5.82 5.20 9.02
C GLY A 7 -5.30 5.20 7.58
N ILE A 8 -4.78 4.06 7.13
CA ILE A 8 -4.37 3.81 5.74
C ILE A 8 -4.89 2.44 5.30
N PHE A 9 -5.41 2.35 4.08
CA PHE A 9 -5.70 1.08 3.41
C PHE A 9 -4.44 0.55 2.71
N VAL A 10 -4.05 -0.68 3.02
CA VAL A 10 -2.89 -1.36 2.43
C VAL A 10 -3.35 -2.68 1.82
N ALA A 11 -3.06 -2.90 0.54
CA ALA A 11 -3.33 -4.16 -0.16
C ALA A 11 -2.40 -4.31 -1.37
N GLN A 12 -2.26 -5.52 -1.94
CA GLN A 12 -1.53 -5.70 -3.21
C GLN A 12 -2.22 -5.03 -4.41
N SER A 13 -3.55 -4.95 -4.38
CA SER A 13 -4.33 -4.31 -5.43
C SER A 13 -5.53 -3.62 -4.81
N ILE A 14 -5.72 -2.35 -5.14
CA ILE A 14 -6.80 -1.50 -4.67
C ILE A 14 -7.63 -1.08 -5.87
N LYS A 15 -8.88 -1.55 -5.92
CA LYS A 15 -9.82 -1.19 -6.99
C LYS A 15 -10.09 0.32 -7.01
N PRO A 16 -10.36 0.93 -8.19
CA PRO A 16 -10.62 2.37 -8.29
C PRO A 16 -11.74 2.87 -7.37
N GLN A 17 -12.84 2.12 -7.21
CA GLN A 17 -13.92 2.52 -6.31
C GLN A 17 -13.48 2.59 -4.83
N ALA A 18 -12.51 1.77 -4.42
CA ALA A 18 -11.97 1.77 -3.06
C ALA A 18 -11.04 2.97 -2.82
N ARG A 19 -10.29 3.42 -3.84
CA ARG A 19 -9.47 4.65 -3.76
C ARG A 19 -10.35 5.88 -3.56
N VAL A 20 -11.42 5.99 -4.35
CA VAL A 20 -12.42 7.07 -4.21
C VAL A 20 -13.04 7.08 -2.81
N LEU A 21 -13.37 5.90 -2.28
CA LEU A 21 -13.91 5.78 -0.92
C LEU A 21 -12.91 6.22 0.15
N ALA A 22 -11.63 5.83 0.02
CA ALA A 22 -10.57 6.20 0.94
C ALA A 22 -10.36 7.73 0.96
N GLU A 23 -10.26 8.34 -0.22
CA GLU A 23 -10.09 9.79 -0.38
C GLU A 23 -11.28 10.58 0.18
N SER A 24 -12.51 10.12 -0.06
CA SER A 24 -13.73 10.76 0.46
C SER A 24 -13.79 10.78 2.00
N ARG A 25 -13.08 9.86 2.66
CA ARG A 25 -13.02 9.72 4.12
C ARG A 25 -11.72 10.24 4.73
N ASN A 26 -10.86 10.87 3.92
CA ASN A 26 -9.54 11.36 4.31
C ASN A 26 -8.63 10.25 4.88
N ILE A 27 -8.74 9.05 4.31
CA ILE A 27 -7.93 7.87 4.63
C ILE A 27 -6.93 7.67 3.48
N GLY A 28 -5.66 7.48 3.79
CA GLY A 28 -4.66 7.20 2.75
C GLY A 28 -4.80 5.79 2.19
N TRP A 29 -4.23 5.54 1.02
CA TRP A 29 -4.17 4.21 0.42
C TRP A 29 -2.77 3.95 -0.15
N CYS A 30 -2.32 2.71 -0.10
CA CYS A 30 -1.03 2.29 -0.64
C CYS A 30 -1.12 0.86 -1.17
N GLU A 31 -0.66 0.67 -2.41
CA GLU A 31 -0.46 -0.66 -2.96
C GLU A 31 0.94 -1.15 -2.60
N VAL A 32 1.03 -2.38 -2.10
CA VAL A 32 2.30 -2.96 -1.66
C VAL A 32 2.56 -4.28 -2.34
N ASP A 33 3.81 -4.48 -2.74
CA ASP A 33 4.27 -5.78 -3.22
C ASP A 33 4.66 -6.64 -2.00
N TYR A 34 4.02 -7.81 -1.85
CA TYR A 34 4.34 -8.72 -0.74
C TYR A 34 5.66 -9.46 -0.94
N ASP A 35 6.11 -9.68 -2.16
CA ASP A 35 7.42 -10.28 -2.40
C ASP A 35 8.51 -9.30 -1.94
N GLU A 36 8.37 -8.01 -2.24
CA GLU A 36 9.25 -6.95 -1.71
C GLU A 36 9.19 -6.87 -0.17
N LEU A 37 7.98 -6.80 0.41
CA LEU A 37 7.82 -6.67 1.86
C LEU A 37 8.29 -7.90 2.65
N ARG A 38 8.19 -9.09 2.06
CA ARG A 38 8.66 -10.34 2.68
C ARG A 38 10.17 -10.52 2.58
N GLY A 39 10.89 -9.57 1.98
CA GLY A 39 12.33 -9.62 1.82
C GLY A 39 12.79 -10.67 0.81
N LYS A 40 11.87 -11.23 0.00
CA LYS A 40 12.25 -11.92 -1.21
C LYS A 40 12.68 -10.83 -2.17
N LYS A 41 14.00 -10.56 -2.22
CA LYS A 41 14.58 -9.92 -3.41
C LYS A 41 14.01 -10.69 -4.59
N SER A 42 13.18 -10.02 -5.39
CA SER A 42 12.80 -10.54 -6.69
C SER A 42 14.09 -11.06 -7.32
N ASP A 43 14.08 -12.32 -7.76
CA ASP A 43 15.14 -12.93 -8.59
C ASP A 43 15.16 -12.26 -9.98
N GLU A 44 14.84 -10.96 -10.04
CA GLU A 44 15.21 -10.05 -11.11
C GLU A 44 16.73 -10.04 -11.14
N LEU A 45 17.26 -10.96 -11.93
CA LEU A 45 18.48 -10.80 -12.68
C LEU A 45 18.49 -9.39 -13.26
N LYS A 46 19.05 -8.43 -12.51
CA LYS A 46 19.43 -7.12 -13.03
C LYS A 46 20.51 -7.39 -14.06
N LEU A 47 20.07 -7.54 -15.31
CA LEU A 47 20.92 -7.80 -16.45
C LEU A 47 21.58 -6.47 -16.82
N PHE A 48 22.84 -6.36 -16.39
CA PHE A 48 23.83 -5.29 -16.64
C PHE A 48 23.67 -3.99 -15.84
#